data_AF-A0A8T4E5P8-F1
#
_entry.id   AF-A0A8T4E5P8-F1
#
_cell.length_a   1.000
_cell.length_b   1.000
_cell.length_c   1.000
_cell.angle_alpha   90.00
_cell.angle_beta   90.00
_cell.angle_gamma   90.00
#
_symmetry.space_group_name_H-M   'P 1'
#
loop_
_entity.id
_entity.type
_entity.pdbx_description
1 polymer ?
#
loop_
_entity_poly.entity_id
_entity_poly.type
_entity_poly.pdbx_seq_one_letter_code
_entity_poly.pdbx_strand_id
1 'polypeptide(L)' 'MYKCINCGKEVKIELERAKKIICPFCGYRILEKKRPAITKNVMAE' A
#
# COMPACT_ATOMS: atom_id res chain seq x y z
N MET A 1 -0.56 -5.39 -0.74
CA MET A 1 -1.16 -4.77 0.46
C MET A 1 -0.72 -3.33 0.48
N TYR A 2 -1.66 -2.40 0.51
CA TYR A 2 -1.36 -0.97 0.51
C TYR A 2 -1.35 -0.47 1.95
N LYS A 3 -0.46 0.45 2.29
CA LYS A 3 -0.43 1.11 3.59
C LYS A 3 -0.87 2.55 3.38
N CYS A 4 -1.82 3.02 4.18
CA CYS A 4 -2.13 4.44 4.16
C CYS A 4 -1.04 5.21 4.91
N ILE A 5 -0.52 6.28 4.31
CA ILE A 5 0.54 7.10 4.92
C ILE A 5 0.04 7.78 6.20
N ASN A 6 -1.22 8.22 6.21
CA ASN A 6 -1.77 8.99 7.34
C ASN A 6 -2.15 8.11 8.54
N CYS A 7 -2.91 7.03 8.32
CA CYS A 7 -3.36 6.18 9.44
C CYS A 7 -2.45 4.95 9.69
N GLY A 8 -1.46 4.71 8.83
CA GLY A 8 -0.55 3.56 8.93
C GLY A 8 -1.22 2.19 8.73
N LYS A 9 -2.54 2.14 8.53
CA LYS A 9 -3.31 0.90 8.41
C LYS A 9 -3.04 0.24 7.07
N GLU A 10 -2.99 -1.09 7.11
CA GLU A 10 -2.88 -1.91 5.92
C GLU A 10 -4.26 -2.10 5.30
N VAL A 11 -4.42 -1.59 4.09
CA VAL A 11 -5.64 -1.69 3.31
C VAL A 11 -5.39 -2.64 2.13
N LYS A 12 -6.23 -3.68 2.03
CA LYS A 12 -6.35 -4.48 0.82
C LYS A 12 -7.34 -3.76 -0.08
N ILE A 13 -6.85 -2.99 -1.04
CA ILE A 13 -7.67 -2.38 -2.08
C ILE A 13 -7.52 -3.22 -3.34
N GLU A 14 -8.64 -3.79 -3.80
CA GLU A 14 -8.74 -4.42 -5.11
C GLU A 14 -8.88 -3.32 -6.17
N LEU A 15 -7.75 -3.02 -6.84
CA LEU A 15 -7.66 -1.98 -7.87
C LEU A 15 -8.67 -2.18 -9.02
N GLU A 16 -9.09 -3.42 -9.29
CA GLU A 16 -10.03 -3.76 -10.37
C GLU A 16 -11.49 -3.39 -10.03
N ARG A 17 -11.85 -3.27 -8.75
CA ARG A 17 -13.21 -2.96 -8.29
C ARG A 17 -13.35 -1.56 -7.69
N ALA A 18 -12.23 -0.96 -7.25
CA ALA A 18 -12.25 0.32 -6.56
C ALA A 18 -12.32 1.49 -7.55
N LYS A 19 -13.51 2.08 -7.72
CA LYS A 19 -13.74 3.31 -8.52
C LYS A 19 -12.97 4.55 -8.01
N LYS A 20 -12.45 4.54 -6.78
CA LYS A 20 -11.70 5.64 -6.16
C LYS A 20 -10.61 5.09 -5.23
N ILE A 21 -9.39 5.62 -5.35
CA ILE A 21 -8.25 5.31 -4.47
C ILE A 21 -8.41 6.14 -3.19
N ILE A 22 -9.25 5.67 -2.27
CA ILE A 22 -9.52 6.32 -1.00
C ILE A 22 -9.31 5.30 0.11
N CYS A 23 -8.57 5.67 1.16
CA CYS A 23 -8.46 4.86 2.36
C CYS A 23 -9.83 4.80 3.08
N PRO A 24 -10.40 3.60 3.30
CA PRO A 24 -11.74 3.45 3.90
C PRO A 24 -11.80 3.89 5.37
N PHE A 25 -10.65 4.12 6.02
CA PHE A 25 -10.59 4.47 7.44
C PHE A 25 -10.45 5.97 7.71
N CYS A 26 -9.85 6.74 6.79
CA CYS A 26 -9.49 8.13 7.04
C CYS A 26 -9.75 9.07 5.85
N GLY A 27 -10.27 8.56 4.73
CA GLY A 27 -10.53 9.36 3.53
C GLY A 27 -9.28 9.82 2.78
N TYR A 28 -8.08 9.47 3.27
CA TYR A 28 -6.81 9.85 2.67
C TYR A 28 -6.59 9.14 1.33
N ARG A 29 -6.04 9.85 0.34
CA ARG A 29 -5.93 9.37 -1.05
C ARG A 29 -4.55 8.81 -1.42
N ILE A 30 -3.57 8.97 -0.53
CA ILE A 30 -2.20 8.52 -0.78
C ILE A 30 -1.96 7.22 -0.03
N LEU A 31 -1.61 6.18 -0.80
CA LEU A 31 -1.35 4.84 -0.32
C LEU A 31 0.01 4.36 -0.85
N GLU A 32 0.78 3.75 0.02
CA GLU A 32 2.10 3.22 -0.30
C GLU A 32 2.01 1.69 -0.49
N LYS A 33 2.69 1.15 -1.50
CA LYS A 33 2.76 -0.31 -1.70
C LYS A 33 3.77 -0.87 -0.70
N LYS A 34 3.32 -1.77 0.17
CA LYS A 34 4.24 -2.44 1.12
C LYS A 34 5.29 -3.21 0.34
N ARG A 35 6.56 -3.09 0.76
CA ARG A 35 7.67 -3.89 0.23
C ARG A 35 7.29 -5.37 0.30
N PRO A 36 7.45 -6.13 -0.80
CA PRO A 36 7.19 -7.56 -0.75
C PRO A 36 8.13 -8.21 0.27
N ALA A 37 7.65 -9.24 0.97
CA ALA A 37 8.44 -10.03 1.92
C ALA A 37 9.52 -10.90 1.25
N ILE A 38 9.64 -10.81 -0.08
CA ILE A 38 10.63 -11.53 -0.86
C ILE A 38 11.99 -10.89 -0.61
N THR A 39 12.93 -11.68 -0.08
CA THR A 39 14.33 -11.29 0.08
C THR A 39 14.94 -11.05 -1.30
N LYS A 40 15.52 -9.86 -1.48
CA LYS A 40 16.30 -9.54 -2.67
C LYS A 40 17.77 -9.68 -2.32
N ASN A 41 18.50 -10.52 -3.04
CA ASN A 41 19.95 -10.56 -2.97
C ASN A 41 20.48 -9.36 -3.77
N VAL A 42 21.16 -8.44 -3.11
CA VAL A 42 21.78 -7.27 -3.72
C VAL A 42 23.29 -7.48 -3.59
N MET A 43 24.00 -7.52 -4.72
CA MET A 43 25.46 -7.52 -4.69
C MET A 43 25.93 -6.19 -4.12
N ALA A 44 26.84 -6.22 -3.16
CA ALA A 44 27.58 -5.03 -2.76
C ALA A 44 28.63 -4.74 -3.84
N GLU A 45 28.72 -3.48 -4.27
CA GLU A 45 29.83 -2.97 -5.09
C GLU A 45 31.11 -2.82 -4.26
#